data_AF-A0A1U9ZYF4-F1
#
_entry.id   AF-A0A1U9ZYF4-F1
#
_cell.length_a   1.000
_cell.length_b   1.000
_cell.length_c   1.000
_cell.angle_alpha   90.00
_cell.angle_beta   90.00
_cell.angle_gamma   90.00
#
_symmetry.space_group_name_H-M   'P 1'
#
loop_
_entity.id
_entity.type
_entity.pdbx_description
1 polymer ?
#
loop_
_entity_poly.entity_id
_entity_poly.type
_entity_poly.pdbx_seq_one_letter_code
_entity_poly.pdbx_strand_id
1 'polypeptide(L)'
;MIEMSRDNPTTWAHLQLHALRRVYPGWDIMRGRENGAEVWGAIPRFTITKPMEAAGVKLVIRAPDCHTLAPALSQQQHLAHMFRATTRTT
;
A
#
# COMPACT_ATOMS: atom_id res chain seq x y z
N MET A 1 18.03 -34.09 -14.60
CA MET A 1 17.26 -33.65 -13.41
C MET A 1 17.42 -32.13 -13.33
N ILE A 2 16.43 -31.37 -13.81
CA ILE A 2 16.51 -29.91 -13.85
C ILE A 2 16.05 -29.41 -12.47
N GLU A 3 16.97 -28.82 -11.72
CA GLU A 3 16.69 -28.14 -10.46
C GLU A 3 15.81 -26.91 -10.77
N MET A 4 14.49 -27.10 -10.72
CA MET A 4 13.51 -26.03 -10.93
C MET A 4 13.61 -25.05 -9.76
N SER A 5 14.22 -23.90 -10.05
CA SER A 5 14.01 -22.60 -9.41
C SER A 5 14.10 -22.57 -7.89
N ARG A 6 15.31 -22.32 -7.36
CA ARG A 6 15.47 -21.60 -6.09
C ARG A 6 14.79 -20.24 -6.25
N ASP A 7 13.62 -20.10 -5.64
CA ASP A 7 12.83 -18.87 -5.53
C ASP A 7 13.71 -17.64 -5.30
N ASN A 8 13.86 -16.78 -6.32
CA ASN A 8 14.54 -15.51 -6.15
C ASN A 8 13.64 -14.61 -5.27
N PRO A 9 14.03 -14.29 -4.02
CA PRO A 9 13.19 -13.51 -3.11
C PRO A 9 12.87 -12.12 -3.68
N THR A 10 13.74 -11.61 -4.55
CA THR A 10 13.54 -10.34 -5.26
C THR A 10 12.42 -10.44 -6.29
N THR A 11 12.30 -11.57 -6.98
CA THR A 11 11.24 -11.82 -7.96
C THR A 11 9.88 -11.91 -7.27
N TRP A 12 9.79 -12.62 -6.14
CA TRP A 12 8.56 -12.69 -5.36
C TRP A 12 8.14 -11.33 -4.79
N ALA A 13 9.07 -10.57 -4.23
CA ALA A 13 8.79 -9.22 -3.76
C ALA A 13 8.32 -8.30 -4.90
N HIS A 14 8.88 -8.45 -6.11
CA HIS A 14 8.42 -7.70 -7.28
C HIS A 14 6.99 -8.07 -7.69
N LEU A 15 6.65 -9.36 -7.69
CA LEU A 15 5.29 -9.84 -7.99
C LEU A 15 4.27 -9.36 -6.94
N GLN A 16 4.63 -9.39 -5.67
CA GLN A 16 3.80 -8.87 -4.57
C GLN A 16 3.58 -7.36 -4.71
N LEU A 17 4.64 -6.60 -5.01
CA LEU A 17 4.53 -5.16 -5.24
C LEU A 17 3.63 -4.85 -6.44
N HIS A 18 3.77 -5.58 -7.53
CA HIS A 18 2.92 -5.44 -8.70
C HIS A 18 1.45 -5.78 -8.38
N ALA A 19 1.20 -6.86 -7.64
CA ALA A 19 -0.14 -7.23 -7.21
C ALA A 19 -0.80 -6.14 -6.35
N LEU A 20 -0.08 -5.61 -5.36
CA LEU A 20 -0.60 -4.53 -4.51
C LEU A 20 -0.93 -3.27 -5.30
N ARG A 21 -0.06 -2.84 -6.22
CA ARG A 21 -0.30 -1.67 -7.08
C ARG A 21 -1.52 -1.84 -7.96
N ARG A 22 -1.80 -3.06 -8.40
CA ARG A 22 -3.00 -3.39 -9.19
C ARG A 22 -4.28 -3.35 -8.35
N VAL A 23 -4.23 -3.82 -7.10
CA VAL A 23 -5.39 -3.84 -6.18
C VAL A 23 -5.69 -2.46 -5.60
N TYR A 24 -4.65 -1.66 -5.33
CA TYR A 24 -4.75 -0.37 -4.66
C TYR A 24 -4.20 0.78 -5.54
N PRO A 25 -4.79 1.05 -6.72
CA PRO A 25 -4.24 2.00 -7.70
C PRO A 25 -4.22 3.47 -7.21
N GLY A 26 -4.99 3.78 -6.16
CA GLY A 26 -4.98 5.08 -5.48
C GLY A 26 -3.76 5.32 -4.60
N TRP A 27 -2.85 4.34 -4.49
CA TRP A 27 -1.67 4.40 -3.64
C TRP A 27 -0.41 4.17 -4.48
N ASP A 28 0.60 5.00 -4.25
CA ASP A 28 1.95 4.76 -4.72
C ASP A 28 2.67 3.89 -3.68
N ILE A 29 2.87 2.63 -4.06
CA ILE A 29 3.41 1.60 -3.17
C ILE A 29 4.87 1.38 -3.54
N MET A 30 5.73 1.41 -2.53
CA MET A 30 7.18 1.30 -2.67
C MET A 30 7.75 0.30 -1.67
N ARG A 31 8.89 -0.27 -2.05
CA ARG A 31 9.68 -1.16 -1.23
C ARG A 31 11.08 -0.59 -1.13
N GLY A 32 11.63 -0.56 0.07
CA GLY A 32 12.99 -0.09 0.34
C GLY A 32 13.65 -0.89 1.45
N ARG A 33 14.81 -0.41 1.87
CA ARG A 33 15.48 -0.84 3.10
C ARG A 33 15.74 0.36 3.98
N GLU A 34 15.43 0.24 5.26
CA GLU A 34 15.71 1.24 6.30
C GLU A 34 16.48 0.53 7.42
N ASN A 35 17.67 1.03 7.78
CA ASN A 35 18.54 0.40 8.79
C ASN A 35 18.83 -1.10 8.55
N GLY A 36 18.90 -1.52 7.28
CA GLY A 36 19.11 -2.93 6.90
C GLY A 36 17.87 -3.81 6.93
N ALA A 37 16.75 -3.33 7.48
CA ALA A 37 15.47 -4.02 7.46
C ALA A 37 14.67 -3.68 6.20
N GLU A 38 13.91 -4.64 5.70
CA GLU A 38 12.97 -4.40 4.62
C GLU A 38 11.82 -3.52 5.11
N VAL A 39 11.46 -2.51 4.32
CA VAL A 39 10.35 -1.62 4.62
C VAL A 39 9.48 -1.45 3.40
N TRP A 40 8.19 -1.64 3.61
CA TRP A 40 7.14 -1.41 2.64
C TRP A 40 6.41 -0.12 2.99
N GLY A 41 6.22 0.71 1.99
CA GLY A 41 5.62 2.04 2.13
C GLY A 41 4.49 2.24 1.15
N ALA A 42 3.50 3.04 1.54
CA ALA A 42 2.48 3.53 0.63
C ALA A 42 2.17 5.01 0.88
N ILE A 43 2.05 5.77 -0.20
CA ILE A 43 1.69 7.18 -0.22
C ILE A 43 0.41 7.33 -1.06
N PRO A 44 -0.61 8.05 -0.60
CA PRO A 44 -1.84 8.26 -1.36
C PRO A 44 -1.56 9.12 -2.61
N ARG A 45 -2.11 8.73 -3.75
CA ARG A 45 -2.05 9.50 -5.02
C ARG A 45 -3.16 10.54 -5.14
N PHE A 46 -3.77 10.90 -4.02
CA PHE A 46 -4.86 11.85 -3.91
C PHE A 46 -4.61 12.79 -2.75
N THR A 47 -5.15 14.00 -2.84
CA THR A 47 -5.09 14.97 -1.76
C THR A 47 -5.88 14.46 -0.55
N ILE A 48 -5.22 14.35 0.60
CA ILE A 48 -5.91 14.14 1.86
C ILE A 48 -6.39 15.49 2.39
N THR A 49 -7.68 15.56 2.73
CA THR A 49 -8.29 16.74 3.34
C THR A 49 -8.26 16.64 4.87
N LYS A 50 -8.39 17.77 5.58
CA LYS A 50 -8.44 17.77 7.06
C LYS A 50 -9.49 16.80 7.66
N PRO A 51 -10.73 16.69 7.11
CA PRO A 51 -11.69 15.70 7.59
C PRO A 51 -11.22 14.24 7.42
N MET A 52 -10.50 13.93 6.34
CA MET A 52 -9.94 12.61 6.11
C MET A 52 -8.81 12.30 7.11
N GLU A 53 -7.93 13.27 7.39
CA GLU A 53 -6.90 13.14 8.42
C GLU A 53 -7.53 12.90 9.80
N ALA A 54 -8.56 13.68 10.15
CA ALA A 54 -9.28 13.54 11.41
C ALA A 54 -9.96 12.17 11.55
N ALA A 55 -10.38 11.55 10.44
CA ALA A 55 -10.90 10.18 10.41
C ALA A 55 -9.81 9.09 10.40
N GLY A 56 -8.54 9.48 10.43
CA GLY A 56 -7.41 8.56 10.51
C GLY A 56 -6.85 8.11 9.16
N VAL A 57 -7.16 8.80 8.05
CA VAL A 57 -6.46 8.59 6.78
C VAL A 57 -5.04 9.13 6.89
N LYS A 58 -4.05 8.30 6.59
CA LYS A 58 -2.62 8.58 6.74
C LYS A 58 -1.99 9.01 5.43
N LEU A 59 -1.12 10.02 5.51
CA LEU A 59 -0.26 10.46 4.39
C LEU A 59 0.82 9.44 4.03
N VAL A 60 1.27 8.66 5.01
CA VAL A 60 2.27 7.61 4.79
C VAL A 60 1.89 6.40 5.61
N ILE A 61 1.85 5.23 4.97
CA ILE A 61 1.72 3.93 5.63
C ILE A 61 3.08 3.26 5.53
N ARG A 62 3.61 2.78 6.65
CA ARG A 62 4.84 1.97 6.70
C ARG A 62 4.52 0.62 7.32
N ALA A 63 5.12 -0.43 6.77
CA ALA A 63 4.96 -1.79 7.23
C ALA A 63 6.26 -2.58 7.00
N PRO A 64 6.55 -3.60 7.83
CA PRO A 64 7.75 -4.42 7.67
C PRO A 64 7.69 -5.33 6.42
N ASP A 65 6.50 -5.67 5.93
CA ASP A 65 6.30 -6.59 4.81
C ASP A 65 5.00 -6.31 4.03
N CYS A 66 4.78 -7.04 2.95
CA CYS A 66 3.58 -6.89 2.12
C CYS A 66 2.30 -7.39 2.80
N HIS A 67 2.39 -8.39 3.69
CA HIS A 67 1.25 -9.00 4.38
C HIS A 67 0.66 -8.07 5.44
N THR A 68 1.51 -7.27 6.07
CA THR A 68 1.13 -6.22 7.02
C THR A 68 0.68 -4.94 6.30
N LEU A 69 1.26 -4.65 5.12
CA LEU A 69 0.85 -3.48 4.33
C LEU A 69 -0.56 -3.64 3.72
N ALA A 70 -0.90 -4.81 3.18
CA ALA A 70 -2.18 -5.06 2.50
C ALA A 70 -3.43 -4.73 3.35
N PRO A 71 -3.59 -5.24 4.59
CA PRO A 71 -4.75 -4.89 5.42
C PRO A 71 -4.77 -3.41 5.80
N ALA A 72 -3.61 -2.79 6.03
CA ALA A 72 -3.53 -1.35 6.29
C ALA A 72 -4.00 -0.53 5.07
N LEU A 73 -3.59 -0.91 3.86
CA LEU A 73 -4.08 -0.30 2.61
C LEU A 73 -5.59 -0.49 2.44
N SER A 74 -6.11 -1.68 2.73
CA SER A 74 -7.55 -1.96 2.66
C SER A 74 -8.36 -1.03 3.56
N GLN A 75 -7.94 -0.89 4.83
CA GLN A 75 -8.58 0.01 5.79
C GLN A 75 -8.50 1.47 5.31
N GLN A 76 -7.33 1.92 4.86
CA GLN A 76 -7.11 3.29 4.44
C GLN A 76 -7.88 3.64 3.16
N GLN A 77 -7.98 2.68 2.23
CA GLN A 77 -8.83 2.80 1.06
C GLN A 77 -10.32 2.88 1.43
N HIS A 78 -10.79 2.06 2.37
CA HIS A 78 -12.17 2.13 2.85
C HIS A 78 -12.51 3.50 3.44
N LEU A 79 -11.65 4.02 4.34
CA LEU A 79 -11.81 5.36 4.91
C LEU A 79 -11.82 6.43 3.83
N ALA A 80 -10.87 6.40 2.88
CA ALA A 80 -10.82 7.38 1.81
C ALA A 80 -12.06 7.35 0.89
N HIS A 81 -12.62 6.17 0.62
CA HIS A 81 -13.84 6.03 -0.18
C HIS A 81 -15.08 6.60 0.50
N MET A 82 -15.19 6.51 1.83
CA MET A 82 -16.30 7.12 2.56
C MET A 82 -16.39 8.63 2.29
N PHE A 83 -15.26 9.33 2.19
CA PHE A 83 -15.24 10.77 1.91
C PHE A 83 -15.46 11.11 0.43
N ARG A 84 -15.06 10.22 -0.50
CA ARG A 84 -15.35 10.39 -1.93
C ARG A 84 -16.83 10.21 -2.26
N ALA A 85 -17.54 9.36 -1.53
CA ALA A 85 -18.98 9.20 -1.70
C ALA A 85 -19.74 10.46 -1.27
N THR A 86 -19.25 11.13 -0.23
CA THR A 86 -19.88 12.34 0.35
C THR A 86 -19.76 13.57 -0.55
N THR A 87 -18.66 13.72 -1.32
CA THR A 87 -18.45 14.88 -2.20
C THR A 87 -19.26 14.85 -3.50
N ARG A 88 -20.03 13.78 -3.77
CA ARG A 88 -20.85 13.64 -4.98
C ARG A 88 -22.33 14.00 -4.76
N THR A 89 -22.69 14.55 -3.59
CA THR A 89 -24.09 14.76 -3.17
C THR A 89 -24.37 16.19 -2.66
N THR A 90 -23.78 17.19 -3.30
CA THR A 90 -24.12 18.62 -3.06
C THR A 90 -24.29 19.33 -4.38
#